data_AF-A0A2E7CW19-F1
#
_entry.id   AF-A0A2E7CW19-F1
#
_cell.length_a   1.000
_cell.length_b   1.000
_cell.length_c   1.000
_cell.angle_alpha   90.00
_cell.angle_beta   90.00
_cell.angle_gamma   90.00
#
_symmetry.space_group_name_H-M   'P 1'
#
loop_
_entity.id
_entity.type
_entity.pdbx_description
1 polymer ?
#
loop_
_entity_poly.entity_id
_entity_poly.type
_entity_poly.pdbx_seq_one_letter_code
_entity_poly.pdbx_strand_id
1 'polypeptide(L)'
;MKEKETNWLDNIKPVKNLPFEDGVFNAYYRGILLRNVEFCEVVTDEDRVTCVSMTNKFIQKALNTAFYVHTNQVDVQDVLKNVDVEYDQEKSYYFLYIIYRELYRRDNPIASTVLTKVRLYEFIEPYKSIFYDFDCKMAWDYLLSYFSQEKFNKNQFGIMWFRYRKILIKCTAKEYEAFVYNLYLKDVKNKTGFTRSRPEKDSYTTILQRAERKYHNPEIFDEV
;
A
#
# COMPACT_ATOMS: atom_id res chain seq x y z
N MET A 1 -20.64 -16.17 -0.06
CA MET A 1 -21.78 -15.24 0.09
C MET A 1 -21.55 -14.13 -0.93
N LYS A 2 -22.41 -13.95 -1.95
CA LYS A 2 -22.21 -12.90 -2.97
C LYS A 2 -22.50 -11.55 -2.34
N GLU A 3 -21.46 -10.76 -2.04
CA GLU A 3 -21.58 -9.37 -1.63
C GLU A 3 -22.34 -8.61 -2.73
N LYS A 4 -23.46 -7.97 -2.36
CA LYS A 4 -24.17 -7.02 -3.22
C LYS A 4 -23.33 -5.75 -3.24
N GLU A 5 -22.44 -5.61 -4.22
CA GLU A 5 -21.77 -4.34 -4.51
C GLU A 5 -22.84 -3.25 -4.69
N THR A 6 -22.83 -2.24 -3.82
CA THR A 6 -23.68 -1.07 -4.00
C THR A 6 -22.99 -0.11 -4.96
N ASN A 7 -23.64 0.15 -6.08
CA ASN A 7 -23.11 0.90 -7.22
C ASN A 7 -23.18 2.43 -7.04
N TRP A 8 -22.84 2.95 -5.85
CA TRP A 8 -22.97 4.38 -5.53
C TRP A 8 -22.03 5.27 -6.37
N LEU A 9 -20.97 4.69 -6.95
CA LEU A 9 -20.04 5.39 -7.85
C LEU A 9 -20.37 5.22 -9.35
N ASP A 10 -21.14 4.19 -9.73
CA ASP A 10 -21.35 3.82 -11.13
C ASP A 10 -22.19 4.83 -11.92
N ASN A 11 -22.92 5.70 -11.21
CA ASN A 11 -23.73 6.76 -11.80
C ASN A 11 -22.97 8.08 -11.98
N ILE A 12 -21.71 8.16 -11.55
CA ILE A 12 -20.93 9.40 -11.58
C ILE A 12 -20.18 9.48 -12.91
N LYS A 13 -20.67 10.37 -13.79
CA LYS A 13 -19.97 10.69 -15.04
C LYS A 13 -18.82 11.67 -14.75
N PRO A 14 -17.57 11.36 -15.13
CA PRO A 14 -16.45 12.26 -14.91
C PRO A 14 -16.69 13.61 -15.60
N VAL A 15 -16.63 14.70 -14.84
CA VAL A 15 -16.69 16.08 -15.40
C VAL A 15 -15.36 16.46 -16.11
N LYS A 16 -14.29 15.72 -15.85
CA LYS A 16 -12.95 15.87 -16.45
C LYS A 16 -12.41 14.49 -16.81
N ASN A 17 -11.55 14.41 -17.83
CA ASN A 17 -10.82 13.19 -18.14
C ASN A 17 -10.11 12.68 -16.89
N LEU A 18 -10.29 11.39 -16.59
CA LEU A 18 -9.58 10.74 -15.50
C LEU A 18 -8.07 10.92 -15.75
N PRO A 19 -7.28 11.38 -14.77
CA PRO A 19 -5.84 11.57 -14.95
C PRO A 19 -5.08 10.24 -14.98
N PHE A 20 -5.79 9.10 -14.95
CA PHE A 20 -5.25 7.80 -14.65
C PHE A 20 -5.23 6.90 -15.88
N GLU A 21 -4.22 7.10 -16.72
CA GLU A 21 -3.73 6.04 -17.63
C GLU A 21 -2.41 5.43 -17.14
N ASP A 22 -1.93 5.76 -15.93
CA ASP A 22 -0.66 5.24 -15.45
C ASP A 22 -0.80 3.85 -14.81
N GLY A 23 -0.56 2.81 -15.61
CA GLY A 23 -0.42 1.42 -15.16
C GLY A 23 0.61 1.24 -14.02
N VAL A 24 1.51 2.21 -13.82
CA VAL A 24 2.49 2.28 -12.73
C VAL A 24 1.82 2.32 -11.36
N PHE A 25 0.75 3.11 -11.16
CA PHE A 25 0.09 3.20 -9.86
C PHE A 25 -0.71 1.94 -9.52
N ASN A 26 -1.35 1.32 -10.51
CA ASN A 26 -2.00 0.02 -10.31
C ASN A 26 -0.99 -1.05 -9.88
N ALA A 27 0.17 -1.09 -10.54
CA ALA A 27 1.24 -2.00 -10.17
C ALA A 27 1.78 -1.71 -8.75
N TYR A 28 1.90 -0.44 -8.36
CA TYR A 28 2.25 -0.03 -7.01
C TYR A 28 1.22 -0.52 -5.98
N TYR A 29 -0.07 -0.26 -6.18
CA TYR A 29 -1.12 -0.58 -5.19
C TYR A 29 -1.34 -2.08 -5.04
N ARG A 30 -1.44 -2.81 -6.15
CA ARG A 30 -1.49 -4.29 -6.15
C ARG A 30 -0.22 -4.88 -5.57
N GLY A 31 0.90 -4.27 -5.95
CA GLY A 31 2.23 -4.66 -5.55
C GLY A 31 2.47 -4.44 -4.07
N ILE A 32 2.05 -3.37 -3.42
CA ILE A 32 2.58 -3.05 -2.08
C ILE A 32 1.49 -3.10 -1.03
N LEU A 33 0.30 -2.60 -1.34
CA LEU A 33 -0.78 -2.49 -0.38
C LEU A 33 -1.64 -3.77 -0.35
N LEU A 34 -2.13 -4.22 -1.50
CA LEU A 34 -3.16 -5.26 -1.55
C LEU A 34 -2.62 -6.69 -1.53
N ARG A 35 -1.32 -6.92 -1.27
CA ARG A 35 -0.67 -8.24 -1.45
C ARG A 35 -1.32 -9.38 -0.66
N ASN A 36 -1.98 -9.05 0.45
CA ASN A 36 -2.62 -10.02 1.35
C ASN A 36 -4.14 -10.01 1.28
N VAL A 37 -4.72 -9.03 0.57
CA VAL A 37 -6.16 -8.92 0.47
C VAL A 37 -6.64 -10.01 -0.47
N GLU A 38 -7.42 -10.94 0.07
CA GLU A 38 -8.00 -12.01 -0.72
C GLU A 38 -9.23 -11.48 -1.48
N PHE A 39 -9.05 -11.26 -2.79
CA PHE A 39 -10.16 -10.91 -3.69
C PHE A 39 -10.84 -12.16 -4.27
N CYS A 40 -10.13 -13.28 -4.32
CA CYS A 40 -10.66 -14.61 -4.59
C CYS A 40 -9.67 -15.69 -4.16
N GLU A 41 -10.19 -16.89 -3.98
CA GLU A 41 -9.41 -18.10 -3.77
C GLU A 41 -8.65 -18.46 -5.05
N VAL A 42 -7.34 -18.71 -4.96
CA VAL A 42 -6.49 -19.03 -6.11
C VAL A 42 -6.10 -20.51 -6.06
N VAL A 43 -6.75 -21.33 -6.88
CA VAL A 43 -6.45 -22.76 -7.03
C VAL A 43 -5.77 -23.06 -8.37
N THR A 44 -6.06 -22.26 -9.39
CA THR A 44 -5.59 -22.42 -10.77
C THR A 44 -4.96 -21.14 -11.34
N ASP A 45 -4.32 -21.24 -12.52
CA ASP A 45 -3.81 -20.07 -13.23
C ASP A 45 -4.94 -19.13 -13.73
N GLU A 46 -6.12 -19.66 -14.06
CA GLU A 46 -7.29 -18.86 -14.42
C GLU A 46 -7.84 -18.07 -13.22
N ASP A 47 -7.84 -18.67 -12.03
CA ASP A 47 -8.20 -17.96 -10.80
C ASP A 47 -7.23 -16.81 -10.55
N ARG A 48 -5.92 -17.03 -10.82
CA ARG A 48 -4.92 -15.97 -10.71
C ARG A 48 -5.21 -14.79 -11.62
N VAL A 49 -5.59 -15.04 -12.88
CA VAL A 49 -5.98 -13.98 -13.82
C VAL A 49 -7.22 -13.23 -13.32
N THR A 50 -8.20 -13.98 -12.81
CA THR A 50 -9.45 -13.43 -12.26
C THR A 50 -9.18 -12.56 -11.02
N CYS A 51 -8.37 -13.03 -10.08
CA CYS A 51 -8.01 -12.28 -8.87
C CYS A 51 -7.23 -11.01 -9.21
N VAL A 52 -6.31 -11.07 -10.19
CA VAL A 52 -5.63 -9.87 -10.69
C VAL A 52 -6.64 -8.88 -11.28
N SER A 53 -7.61 -9.35 -12.05
CA SER A 53 -8.68 -8.51 -12.63
C SER A 53 -9.53 -7.83 -11.56
N MET A 54 -10.01 -8.60 -10.56
CA MET A 54 -10.80 -8.05 -9.44
C MET A 54 -10.00 -7.04 -8.61
N THR A 55 -8.75 -7.35 -8.30
CA THR A 55 -7.85 -6.43 -7.59
C THR A 55 -7.65 -5.13 -8.38
N ASN A 56 -7.44 -5.21 -9.70
CA ASN A 56 -7.29 -4.02 -10.54
C ASN A 56 -8.59 -3.19 -10.55
N LYS A 57 -9.77 -3.81 -10.62
CA LYS A 57 -11.06 -3.11 -10.54
C LYS A 57 -11.21 -2.37 -9.21
N PHE A 58 -10.87 -3.02 -8.09
CA PHE A 58 -10.90 -2.40 -6.78
C PHE A 58 -9.98 -1.18 -6.69
N ILE A 59 -8.72 -1.30 -7.16
CA ILE A 59 -7.78 -0.18 -7.18
C ILE A 59 -8.32 0.96 -8.05
N GLN A 60 -8.80 0.65 -9.25
CA GLN A 60 -9.35 1.65 -10.17
C GLN A 60 -10.56 2.37 -9.57
N LYS A 61 -11.43 1.65 -8.87
CA LYS A 61 -12.56 2.25 -8.15
C LYS A 61 -12.06 3.24 -7.10
N ALA A 62 -11.09 2.86 -6.26
CA ALA A 62 -10.51 3.75 -5.25
C ALA A 62 -9.80 4.98 -5.86
N LEU A 63 -9.04 4.80 -6.95
CA LEU A 63 -8.39 5.90 -7.68
C LEU A 63 -9.43 6.88 -8.24
N ASN A 64 -10.49 6.38 -8.86
CA ASN A 64 -11.57 7.18 -9.40
C ASN A 64 -12.31 7.94 -8.29
N THR A 65 -12.59 7.28 -7.16
CA THR A 65 -13.16 7.95 -5.99
C THR A 65 -12.28 9.10 -5.50
N ALA A 66 -10.97 8.88 -5.41
CA ALA A 66 -10.04 9.94 -5.01
C ALA A 66 -10.08 11.13 -5.96
N PHE A 67 -10.20 10.88 -7.27
CA PHE A 67 -10.37 11.94 -8.26
C PHE A 67 -11.70 12.66 -8.15
N TYR A 68 -12.80 11.94 -7.92
CA TYR A 68 -14.11 12.56 -7.74
C TYR A 68 -14.17 13.40 -6.48
N VAL A 69 -13.57 12.96 -5.37
CA VAL A 69 -13.38 13.79 -4.17
C VAL A 69 -12.50 15.00 -4.47
N HIS A 70 -11.36 14.82 -5.15
CA HIS A 70 -10.46 15.92 -5.51
C HIS A 70 -11.14 17.00 -6.37
N THR A 71 -12.07 16.59 -7.24
CA THR A 71 -12.80 17.49 -8.14
C THR A 71 -14.15 17.93 -7.58
N ASN A 72 -14.45 17.65 -6.31
CA ASN A 72 -15.72 17.94 -5.64
C ASN A 72 -16.97 17.37 -6.36
N GLN A 73 -16.81 16.29 -7.13
CA GLN A 73 -17.93 15.55 -7.73
C GLN A 73 -18.61 14.61 -6.71
N VAL A 74 -17.88 14.27 -5.64
CA VAL A 74 -18.36 13.43 -4.54
C VAL A 74 -17.95 14.07 -3.22
N ASP A 75 -18.89 14.12 -2.27
CA ASP A 75 -18.58 14.51 -0.89
C ASP A 75 -17.77 13.40 -0.21
N VAL A 76 -16.65 13.76 0.39
CA VAL A 76 -15.84 12.83 1.18
C VAL A 76 -16.65 12.17 2.30
N GLN A 77 -17.60 12.86 2.92
CA GLN A 77 -18.40 12.28 4.00
C GLN A 77 -19.26 11.11 3.51
N ASP A 78 -19.80 11.20 2.30
CA ASP A 78 -20.53 10.09 1.67
C ASP A 78 -19.60 8.91 1.40
N VAL A 79 -18.37 9.17 0.92
CA VAL A 79 -17.35 8.13 0.74
C VAL A 79 -17.05 7.42 2.05
N LEU A 80 -16.73 8.17 3.11
CA LEU A 80 -16.34 7.60 4.40
C LEU A 80 -17.47 6.76 5.02
N LYS A 81 -18.73 7.13 4.78
CA LYS A 81 -19.91 6.40 5.25
C LYS A 81 -20.17 5.13 4.44
N ASN A 82 -20.08 5.20 3.12
CA ASN A 82 -20.46 4.10 2.24
C ASN A 82 -19.41 2.99 2.17
N VAL A 83 -18.12 3.32 2.36
CA VAL A 83 -17.04 2.33 2.32
C VAL A 83 -17.24 1.23 3.38
N ASP A 84 -17.58 1.60 4.62
CA ASP A 84 -17.84 0.65 5.72
C ASP A 84 -19.06 -0.24 5.47
N VAL A 85 -19.98 0.18 4.59
CA VAL A 85 -21.17 -0.59 4.21
C VAL A 85 -20.86 -1.55 3.07
N GLU A 86 -19.98 -1.15 2.16
CA GLU A 86 -19.67 -1.92 0.95
C GLU A 86 -18.60 -2.98 1.19
N TYR A 87 -17.65 -2.72 2.07
CA TYR A 87 -16.45 -3.53 2.24
C TYR A 87 -16.26 -4.01 3.67
N ASP A 88 -15.67 -5.20 3.83
CA ASP A 88 -15.11 -5.62 5.12
C ASP A 88 -14.03 -4.64 5.62
N GLN A 89 -13.62 -4.81 6.88
CA GLN A 89 -12.67 -3.90 7.53
C GLN A 89 -11.33 -3.78 6.78
N GLU A 90 -10.81 -4.88 6.25
CA GLU A 90 -9.52 -4.89 5.54
C GLU A 90 -9.62 -4.17 4.19
N LYS A 91 -10.62 -4.52 3.37
CA LYS A 91 -10.86 -3.86 2.09
C LYS A 91 -11.18 -2.38 2.29
N SER A 92 -11.98 -2.03 3.29
CA SER A 92 -12.28 -0.64 3.65
C SER A 92 -11.02 0.16 3.99
N TYR A 93 -10.12 -0.42 4.80
CA TYR A 93 -8.82 0.16 5.12
C TYR A 93 -8.04 0.48 3.85
N TYR A 94 -7.86 -0.49 2.95
CA TYR A 94 -7.06 -0.27 1.76
C TYR A 94 -7.71 0.67 0.76
N PHE A 95 -9.03 0.62 0.61
CA PHE A 95 -9.76 1.53 -0.27
C PHE A 95 -9.52 2.99 0.14
N LEU A 96 -9.69 3.28 1.44
CA LEU A 96 -9.46 4.62 1.99
C LEU A 96 -7.97 4.99 2.00
N TYR A 97 -7.06 4.03 2.20
CA TYR A 97 -5.63 4.30 2.14
C TYR A 97 -5.20 4.73 0.73
N ILE A 98 -5.71 4.08 -0.32
CA ILE A 98 -5.48 4.48 -1.71
C ILE A 98 -6.01 5.91 -1.93
N ILE A 99 -7.23 6.21 -1.49
CA ILE A 99 -7.82 7.55 -1.61
C ILE A 99 -6.96 8.60 -0.90
N TYR A 100 -6.56 8.33 0.35
CA TYR A 100 -5.68 9.20 1.11
C TYR A 100 -4.39 9.51 0.35
N ARG A 101 -3.68 8.48 -0.15
CA ARG A 101 -2.41 8.64 -0.87
C ARG A 101 -2.58 9.49 -2.13
N GLU A 102 -3.66 9.28 -2.86
CA GLU A 102 -3.96 10.02 -4.08
C GLU A 102 -4.33 11.49 -3.84
N LEU A 103 -5.08 11.77 -2.78
CA LEU A 103 -5.39 13.15 -2.36
C LEU A 103 -4.15 13.85 -1.82
N TYR A 104 -3.36 13.15 -1.01
CA TYR A 104 -2.12 13.66 -0.43
C TYR A 104 -1.11 14.07 -1.51
N ARG A 105 -0.91 13.22 -2.51
CA ARG A 105 -0.06 13.49 -3.70
C ARG A 105 -0.44 14.76 -4.47
N ARG A 106 -1.69 15.21 -4.35
CA ARG A 106 -2.25 16.37 -5.06
C ARG A 106 -2.38 17.60 -4.15
N ASP A 107 -1.72 17.59 -2.99
CA ASP A 107 -1.80 18.64 -1.98
C ASP A 107 -3.25 18.99 -1.59
N ASN A 108 -4.15 18.00 -1.62
CA ASN A 108 -5.56 18.23 -1.29
C ASN A 108 -5.76 18.12 0.23
N PRO A 109 -6.32 19.16 0.90
CA PRO A 109 -6.46 19.19 2.36
C PRO A 109 -7.38 18.10 2.91
N ILE A 110 -8.30 17.57 2.10
CA ILE A 110 -9.21 16.46 2.46
C ILE A 110 -8.42 15.18 2.79
N ALA A 111 -7.17 15.04 2.31
CA ALA A 111 -6.30 13.93 2.65
C ALA A 111 -6.18 13.73 4.18
N SER A 112 -6.15 14.82 4.95
CA SER A 112 -6.09 14.76 6.42
C SER A 112 -7.34 14.11 7.03
N THR A 113 -8.53 14.45 6.54
CA THR A 113 -9.80 13.85 6.95
C THR A 113 -9.84 12.35 6.65
N VAL A 114 -9.41 11.95 5.45
CA VAL A 114 -9.37 10.53 5.06
C VAL A 114 -8.35 9.78 5.91
N LEU A 115 -7.17 10.35 6.16
CA LEU A 115 -6.14 9.77 7.02
C LEU A 115 -6.65 9.48 8.43
N THR A 116 -7.41 10.41 9.03
CA THR A 116 -8.05 10.20 10.34
C THR A 116 -8.94 8.97 10.33
N LYS A 117 -9.76 8.78 9.28
CA LYS A 117 -10.61 7.58 9.15
C LYS A 117 -9.77 6.32 8.95
N VAL A 118 -8.73 6.36 8.10
CA VAL A 118 -7.83 5.22 7.86
C VAL A 118 -7.16 4.73 9.16
N ARG A 119 -6.79 5.65 10.05
CA ARG A 119 -6.20 5.32 11.35
C ARG A 119 -7.15 4.59 12.31
N LEU A 120 -8.47 4.66 12.08
CA LEU A 120 -9.46 3.94 12.88
C LEU A 120 -9.51 2.44 12.60
N TYR A 121 -8.95 1.97 11.48
CA TYR A 121 -8.95 0.54 11.13
C TYR A 121 -7.93 -0.29 11.92
N GLU A 122 -7.59 0.15 13.14
CA GLU A 122 -6.66 -0.46 14.10
C GLU A 122 -5.57 -1.27 13.40
N PHE A 123 -4.57 -0.56 12.84
CA PHE A 123 -3.36 -1.11 12.23
C PHE A 123 -3.31 -2.65 12.18
N ILE A 124 -3.80 -3.25 11.08
CA ILE A 124 -4.14 -4.67 11.02
C ILE A 124 -2.90 -5.59 10.98
N GLU A 125 -3.07 -6.83 11.44
CA GLU A 125 -2.06 -7.88 11.22
C GLU A 125 -1.91 -8.21 9.72
N PRO A 126 -0.73 -8.64 9.26
CA PRO A 126 0.49 -8.86 10.03
C PRO A 126 1.29 -7.57 10.29
N TYR A 127 0.86 -6.41 9.77
CA TYR A 127 1.68 -5.19 9.88
C TYR A 127 1.83 -4.72 11.33
N LYS A 128 0.78 -4.90 12.16
CA LYS A 128 0.77 -4.56 13.60
C LYS A 128 1.95 -5.11 14.38
N SER A 129 2.30 -6.36 14.11
CA SER A 129 3.41 -7.06 14.76
C SER A 129 4.78 -6.64 14.21
N ILE A 130 4.84 -6.01 13.04
CA ILE A 130 6.10 -5.65 12.37
C ILE A 130 6.54 -4.22 12.66
N PHE A 131 5.66 -3.23 12.54
CA PHE A 131 6.05 -1.81 12.66
C PHE A 131 5.75 -1.23 14.05
N TYR A 132 6.49 -0.20 14.45
CA TYR A 132 6.24 0.50 15.71
C TYR A 132 4.81 1.05 15.78
N ASP A 133 4.41 1.78 14.74
CA ASP A 133 3.10 2.37 14.60
C ASP A 133 2.65 2.46 13.14
N PHE A 134 1.51 3.11 12.94
CA PHE A 134 0.91 3.34 11.64
C PHE A 134 1.78 4.22 10.73
N ASP A 135 2.43 5.24 11.28
CA ASP A 135 3.23 6.18 10.51
C ASP A 135 4.53 5.51 10.00
N CYS A 136 5.11 4.63 10.81
CA CYS A 136 6.22 3.77 10.43
C CYS A 136 5.86 2.85 9.26
N LYS A 137 4.65 2.25 9.28
CA LYS A 137 4.15 1.45 8.16
C LYS A 137 3.93 2.30 6.91
N MET A 138 3.41 3.52 7.05
CA MET A 138 3.26 4.43 5.91
C MET A 138 4.59 4.82 5.29
N ALA A 139 5.60 5.11 6.11
CA ALA A 139 6.96 5.40 5.67
C ALA A 139 7.55 4.20 4.94
N TRP A 140 7.35 2.99 5.46
CA TRP A 140 7.74 1.74 4.80
C TRP A 140 7.09 1.56 3.42
N ASP A 141 5.76 1.71 3.31
CA ASP A 141 5.03 1.59 2.04
C ASP A 141 5.50 2.62 1.02
N TYR A 142 5.85 3.84 1.48
CA TYR A 142 6.43 4.87 0.65
C TYR A 142 7.83 4.49 0.14
N LEU A 143 8.70 3.95 0.99
CA LEU A 143 10.03 3.48 0.56
C LEU A 143 9.91 2.36 -0.48
N LEU A 144 8.98 1.42 -0.29
CA LEU A 144 8.72 0.36 -1.26
C LEU A 144 8.24 0.90 -2.62
N SER A 145 7.56 2.04 -2.66
CA SER A 145 7.13 2.65 -3.93
C SER A 145 8.31 3.09 -4.81
N TYR A 146 9.48 3.34 -4.22
CA TYR A 146 10.69 3.66 -4.98
C TYR A 146 11.34 2.41 -5.59
N PHE A 147 10.98 1.22 -5.12
CA PHE A 147 11.40 -0.05 -5.69
C PHE A 147 10.34 -0.65 -6.63
N SER A 148 9.12 -0.12 -6.68
CA SER A 148 7.99 -0.76 -7.38
C SER A 148 8.13 -0.80 -8.91
N GLN A 149 9.12 -0.11 -9.48
CA GLN A 149 9.49 -0.23 -10.89
C GLN A 149 10.18 -1.56 -11.20
N GLU A 150 10.75 -2.22 -10.19
CA GLU A 150 11.44 -3.50 -10.30
C GLU A 150 10.69 -4.60 -9.52
N LYS A 151 10.89 -5.85 -9.92
CA LYS A 151 10.39 -6.98 -9.14
C LYS A 151 11.14 -7.03 -7.81
N PHE A 152 10.39 -7.10 -6.72
CA PHE A 152 11.03 -7.16 -5.41
C PHE A 152 11.94 -8.36 -5.24
N ASN A 153 13.06 -8.13 -4.56
CA ASN A 153 14.07 -9.16 -4.31
C ASN A 153 14.62 -9.10 -2.88
N LYS A 154 15.31 -10.18 -2.51
CA LYS A 154 15.88 -10.36 -1.18
C LYS A 154 16.84 -9.25 -0.76
N ASN A 155 17.63 -8.70 -1.70
CA ASN A 155 18.63 -7.68 -1.39
C ASN A 155 17.98 -6.37 -0.96
N GLN A 156 16.90 -5.95 -1.65
CA GLN A 156 16.12 -4.77 -1.28
C GLN A 156 15.62 -4.87 0.17
N PHE A 157 14.97 -5.99 0.53
CA PHE A 157 14.49 -6.21 1.90
C PHE A 157 15.60 -6.38 2.92
N GLY A 158 16.74 -6.96 2.55
CA GLY A 158 17.91 -7.02 3.43
C GLY A 158 18.42 -5.62 3.80
N ILE A 159 18.48 -4.71 2.82
CA ILE A 159 18.88 -3.32 3.07
C ILE A 159 17.90 -2.60 3.97
N MET A 160 16.62 -2.72 3.64
CA MET A 160 15.57 -2.09 4.43
C MET A 160 15.58 -2.58 5.87
N TRP A 161 15.83 -3.88 6.11
CA TRP A 161 16.04 -4.41 7.45
C TRP A 161 17.20 -3.73 8.16
N PHE A 162 18.41 -3.77 7.60
CA PHE A 162 19.58 -3.22 8.28
C PHE A 162 19.44 -1.72 8.58
N ARG A 163 18.78 -0.99 7.68
CA ARG A 163 18.60 0.45 7.79
C ARG A 163 17.50 0.86 8.76
N TYR A 164 16.38 0.12 8.79
CA TYR A 164 15.17 0.58 9.49
C TYR A 164 14.75 -0.31 10.67
N ARG A 165 15.49 -1.37 11.00
CA ARG A 165 15.21 -2.28 12.14
C ARG A 165 15.19 -1.64 13.53
N LYS A 166 15.64 -0.39 13.67
CA LYS A 166 15.61 0.38 14.93
C LYS A 166 14.71 1.60 14.87
N ILE A 167 14.14 1.88 13.69
CA ILE A 167 13.48 3.14 13.40
C ILE A 167 12.01 2.87 13.06
N LEU A 168 11.76 1.99 12.08
CA LEU A 168 10.40 1.68 11.60
C LEU A 168 9.88 0.33 12.07
N ILE A 169 10.78 -0.64 12.27
CA ILE A 169 10.44 -2.03 12.53
C ILE A 169 10.76 -2.38 14.00
N LYS A 170 9.82 -3.05 14.68
CA LYS A 170 9.95 -3.45 16.10
C LYS A 170 10.12 -4.96 16.32
N CYS A 171 9.98 -5.77 15.29
CA CYS A 171 10.02 -7.22 15.40
C CYS A 171 11.45 -7.80 15.34
N THR A 172 11.58 -9.10 15.61
CA THR A 172 12.84 -9.82 15.45
C THR A 172 13.18 -10.06 13.98
N ALA A 173 14.46 -10.33 13.69
CA ALA A 173 14.91 -10.64 12.32
C ALA A 173 14.15 -11.83 11.69
N LYS A 174 13.80 -12.83 12.49
CA LYS A 174 13.07 -14.02 12.03
C LYS A 174 11.62 -13.70 11.68
N GLU A 175 10.95 -12.87 12.47
CA GLU A 175 9.59 -12.41 12.19
C GLU A 175 9.55 -11.52 10.94
N TYR A 176 10.52 -10.62 10.81
CA TYR A 176 10.68 -9.81 9.61
C TYR A 176 10.90 -10.68 8.36
N GLU A 177 11.75 -11.70 8.44
CA GLU A 177 11.98 -12.65 7.36
C GLU A 177 10.72 -13.40 6.96
N ALA A 178 9.99 -13.94 7.94
CA ALA A 178 8.71 -14.60 7.69
C ALA A 178 7.72 -13.65 7.02
N PHE A 179 7.57 -12.43 7.53
CA PHE A 179 6.72 -11.39 6.96
C PHE A 179 7.09 -11.10 5.51
N VAL A 180 8.36 -10.83 5.21
CA VAL A 180 8.79 -10.50 3.85
C VAL A 180 8.55 -11.65 2.88
N TYR A 181 8.87 -12.89 3.28
CA TYR A 181 8.66 -14.03 2.41
C TYR A 181 7.19 -14.33 2.17
N ASN A 182 6.34 -14.16 3.18
CA ASN A 182 4.92 -14.44 3.04
C ASN A 182 4.22 -13.38 2.18
N LEU A 183 4.60 -12.09 2.33
CA LEU A 183 3.90 -11.01 1.65
C LEU A 183 4.52 -10.63 0.32
N TYR A 184 5.84 -10.46 0.29
CA TYR A 184 6.52 -9.84 -0.84
C TYR A 184 7.24 -10.85 -1.73
N LEU A 185 7.78 -11.92 -1.16
CA LEU A 185 8.61 -12.91 -1.88
C LEU A 185 8.00 -14.32 -1.89
N LYS A 186 6.66 -14.43 -1.96
CA LYS A 186 5.93 -15.71 -1.81
C LYS A 186 6.33 -16.82 -2.78
N ASP A 187 6.73 -16.45 -4.00
CA ASP A 187 7.11 -17.40 -5.05
C ASP A 187 8.56 -17.91 -4.92
N VAL A 188 9.33 -17.40 -3.94
CA VAL A 188 10.72 -17.81 -3.74
C VAL A 188 10.78 -19.16 -3.01
N LYS A 189 11.17 -20.21 -3.74
CA LYS A 189 11.25 -21.59 -3.22
C LYS A 189 12.30 -21.77 -2.12
N ASN A 190 13.47 -21.16 -2.27
CA ASN A 190 14.60 -21.30 -1.35
C ASN A 190 14.69 -20.09 -0.42
N LYS A 191 13.92 -20.12 0.67
CA LYS A 191 13.95 -19.10 1.71
C LYS A 191 15.27 -19.19 2.47
N THR A 192 16.01 -18.08 2.52
CA THR A 192 17.31 -17.99 3.17
C THR A 192 17.40 -16.65 3.90
N GLY A 193 18.04 -16.63 5.07
CA GLY A 193 18.13 -15.42 5.89
C GLY A 193 18.70 -14.22 5.15
N PHE A 194 18.26 -13.01 5.49
CA PHE A 194 18.78 -11.75 4.94
C PHE A 194 20.23 -11.49 5.41
N THR A 195 21.18 -12.30 4.92
CA THR A 195 22.59 -12.12 5.15
C THR A 195 23.09 -10.97 4.29
N ARG A 196 23.69 -9.96 4.92
CA ARG A 196 24.54 -9.02 4.18
C ARG A 196 25.87 -8.84 4.91
N SER A 197 26.95 -9.26 4.24
CA SER A 197 28.24 -8.59 4.38
C SER A 197 28.07 -7.19 3.79
N ARG A 198 28.51 -6.17 4.54
CA ARG A 198 28.26 -4.74 4.32
C ARG A 198 28.19 -4.31 2.84
N PRO A 199 27.14 -3.58 2.42
CA PRO A 199 27.06 -3.08 1.05
C PRO A 199 27.81 -1.75 0.92
N GLU A 200 29.10 -1.84 0.69
CA GLU A 200 29.86 -0.69 0.20
C GLU A 200 29.48 -0.47 -1.28
N LYS A 201 28.60 0.51 -1.53
CA LYS A 201 28.07 0.96 -2.84
C LYS A 201 26.99 0.09 -3.47
N ASP A 202 25.78 0.15 -2.91
CA ASP A 202 24.59 -0.45 -3.52
C ASP A 202 23.60 0.63 -3.99
N SER A 203 23.16 0.54 -5.25
CA SER A 203 22.23 1.47 -5.91
C SER A 203 20.92 1.65 -5.13
N TYR A 204 20.45 0.60 -4.45
CA TYR A 204 19.26 0.67 -3.60
C TYR A 204 19.43 1.61 -2.41
N THR A 205 20.65 1.77 -1.88
CA THR A 205 20.93 2.71 -0.78
C THR A 205 20.68 4.15 -1.22
N THR A 206 21.15 4.51 -2.42
CA THR A 206 20.93 5.83 -3.02
C THR A 206 19.46 6.07 -3.32
N ILE A 207 18.74 5.05 -3.81
CA ILE A 207 17.30 5.12 -4.05
C ILE A 207 16.55 5.42 -2.75
N LEU A 208 16.86 4.71 -1.67
CA LEU A 208 16.26 4.92 -0.36
C LEU A 208 16.59 6.31 0.21
N GLN A 209 17.84 6.78 0.11
CA GLN A 209 18.21 8.13 0.55
C GLN A 209 17.44 9.23 -0.18
N ARG A 210 17.17 9.03 -1.47
CA ARG A 210 16.32 9.95 -2.23
C ARG A 210 14.87 9.89 -1.78
N ALA A 211 14.36 8.69 -1.46
CA ALA A 211 13.02 8.51 -0.94
C ALA A 211 12.84 9.21 0.42
N GLU A 212 13.76 8.97 1.37
CA GLU A 212 13.73 9.57 2.71
C GLU A 212 13.56 11.10 2.66
N ARG A 213 14.40 11.79 1.88
CA ARG A 213 14.36 13.25 1.73
C ARG A 213 13.08 13.79 1.10
N LYS A 214 12.36 12.95 0.35
CA LYS A 214 11.12 13.31 -0.34
C LYS A 214 9.87 12.89 0.45
N TYR A 215 10.05 12.18 1.55
CA TYR A 215 8.95 11.85 2.42
C TYR A 215 8.51 13.10 3.18
N HIS A 216 7.22 13.17 3.48
CA HIS A 216 6.62 14.36 4.05
C HIS A 216 7.03 14.65 5.49
N ASN A 217 7.39 13.59 6.23
CA ASN A 217 7.94 13.69 7.57
C ASN A 217 9.32 12.99 7.57
N PRO A 218 10.36 13.61 7.01
CA PRO A 218 11.66 12.95 6.82
C PRO A 218 12.31 12.55 8.15
N GLU A 219 11.99 13.25 9.24
CA GLU A 219 12.49 12.99 10.60
C GLU A 219 12.13 11.59 11.11
N ILE A 220 11.10 10.94 10.54
CA ILE A 220 10.76 9.55 10.88
C ILE A 220 11.88 8.56 10.53
N PHE A 221 12.86 8.94 9.71
CA PHE A 221 13.99 8.11 9.32
C PHE A 221 15.27 8.40 10.10
N ASP A 222 15.24 9.36 11.03
CA ASP A 222 16.39 9.67 11.86
C ASP A 222 16.49 8.65 13.01
N GLU A 223 17.70 8.19 13.33
CA GLU A 223 17.91 7.33 14.49
C GLU A 223 17.64 8.15 15.78
N VAL A 224 16.76 7.64 16.64
CA VAL A 224 16.52 8.16 18.00
C VAL A 224 17.66 7.75 18.94
#